data_AF-A0A2V2X0V3-F1
#
_entry.id   AF-A0A2V2X0V3-F1
#
_cell.length_a   1.000
_cell.length_b   1.000
_cell.length_c   1.000
_cell.angle_alpha   90.00
_cell.angle_beta   90.00
_cell.angle_gamma   90.00
#
_symmetry.space_group_name_H-M   'P 1'
#
loop_
_entity.id
_entity.type
_entity.pdbx_description
1 polymer ?
#
loop_
_entity_poly.entity_id
_entity_poly.type
_entity_poly.pdbx_seq_one_letter_code
_entity_poly.pdbx_strand_id
1 'polypeptide(L)'
;MHQVIRSRTDWKERVVLRLAWITASCLFEIAVLTPKNFKLKADGALILDWSVAPETARADPHRASRSVVIRGQDALDTIKLCRTLQENEKPTNLTTAQVERALAPWDATAHSIKRGALRHAAPIVETYNLNPHVISQLAKHVDPFDLPRILFDIYGITPHC
;
A
#
# COMPACT_ATOMS: atom_id res chain seq x y z
N MET A 1 4.43 -11.39 -7.72
CA MET A 1 4.88 -10.63 -6.53
C MET A 1 5.28 -11.52 -5.36
N HIS A 2 4.52 -12.56 -5.00
CA HIS A 2 4.87 -13.41 -3.85
C HIS A 2 6.28 -14.01 -3.90
N GLN A 3 6.76 -14.46 -5.07
CA GLN A 3 8.12 -14.97 -5.22
C GLN A 3 9.19 -13.91 -4.89
N VAL A 4 8.99 -12.66 -5.32
CA VAL A 4 9.88 -11.52 -5.04
C VAL A 4 9.89 -11.15 -3.56
N ILE A 5 8.74 -11.24 -2.89
CA ILE A 5 8.66 -11.04 -1.44
C ILE A 5 9.39 -12.18 -0.73
N ARG A 6 9.13 -13.44 -1.10
CA ARG A 6 9.74 -14.61 -0.45
C ARG A 6 11.25 -14.71 -0.66
N SER A 7 11.79 -14.15 -1.73
CA SER A 7 13.24 -14.17 -2.00
C SER A 7 14.04 -13.19 -1.14
N ARG A 8 13.39 -12.28 -0.39
CA ARG A 8 14.10 -11.37 0.53
C ARG A 8 14.45 -12.06 1.83
N THR A 9 15.72 -11.92 2.23
CA THR A 9 16.25 -12.44 3.49
C THR A 9 15.84 -11.58 4.68
N ASP A 10 15.87 -10.25 4.53
CA ASP A 10 15.38 -9.33 5.57
C ASP A 10 13.85 -9.38 5.65
N TRP A 11 13.33 -9.66 6.85
CA TRP A 11 11.89 -9.64 7.11
C TRP A 11 11.30 -8.23 6.97
N LYS A 12 12.04 -7.16 7.28
CA LYS A 12 11.56 -5.78 7.12
C LYS A 12 11.29 -5.45 5.65
N GLU A 13 12.22 -5.84 4.77
CA GLU A 13 12.04 -5.71 3.32
C GLU A 13 10.83 -6.48 2.80
N ARG A 14 10.55 -7.67 3.36
CA ARG A 14 9.34 -8.45 3.03
C ARG A 14 8.08 -7.70 3.39
N VAL A 15 8.01 -7.16 4.60
CA VAL A 15 6.85 -6.37 5.07
C VAL A 15 6.66 -5.14 4.20
N VAL A 16 7.73 -4.43 3.84
CA VAL A 16 7.66 -3.23 3.00
C VAL A 16 7.19 -3.54 1.58
N LEU A 17 7.73 -4.59 0.95
CA LEU A 17 7.29 -5.00 -0.39
C LEU A 17 5.85 -5.51 -0.38
N ARG A 18 5.45 -6.18 0.71
CA ARG A 18 4.07 -6.61 0.93
C ARG A 18 3.13 -5.41 1.10
N LEU A 19 3.54 -4.43 1.89
CA LEU A 19 2.81 -3.17 2.09
C LEU A 19 2.63 -2.42 0.76
N ALA A 20 3.68 -2.33 -0.05
CA ALA A 20 3.63 -1.74 -1.39
C ALA A 20 2.64 -2.49 -2.30
N TRP A 21 2.63 -3.83 -2.25
CA TRP A 21 1.70 -4.66 -3.01
C TRP A 21 0.24 -4.47 -2.60
N ILE A 22 -0.09 -4.63 -1.30
CA ILE A 22 -1.50 -4.58 -0.85
C ILE A 22 -2.12 -3.19 -1.01
N THR A 23 -1.30 -2.13 -0.97
CA THR A 23 -1.75 -0.75 -1.12
C THR A 23 -1.61 -0.20 -2.55
N ALA A 24 -1.23 -1.05 -3.51
CA ALA A 24 -0.91 -0.65 -4.89
C ALA A 24 -0.01 0.60 -4.96
N SER A 25 1.06 0.59 -4.16
CA SER A 25 1.99 1.71 -4.03
C SER A 25 3.35 1.40 -4.66
N CYS A 26 4.01 2.44 -5.14
CA CYS A 26 5.42 2.41 -5.50
C CYS A 26 6.29 2.47 -4.24
N LEU A 27 7.51 1.95 -4.31
CA LEU A 27 8.47 1.99 -3.19
C LEU A 27 8.80 3.40 -2.72
N PHE A 28 8.86 4.38 -3.63
CA PHE A 28 9.07 5.77 -3.27
C PHE A 28 7.98 6.30 -2.33
N GLU A 29 6.72 5.94 -2.58
CA GLU A 29 5.60 6.33 -1.71
C GLU A 29 5.70 5.68 -0.32
N ILE A 30 6.26 4.48 -0.22
CA ILE A 30 6.48 3.79 1.06
C ILE A 30 7.71 4.34 1.79
N ALA A 31 8.77 4.68 1.07
CA ALA A 31 10.05 5.12 1.64
C ALA A 31 9.98 6.50 2.30
N VAL A 32 8.98 7.32 1.94
CA VAL A 32 8.74 8.64 2.56
C VAL A 32 7.84 8.57 3.79
N LEU A 33 7.28 7.40 4.11
CA LEU A 33 6.49 7.22 5.32
C LEU A 33 7.39 7.27 6.55
N THR A 34 6.77 7.61 7.67
CA THR A 34 7.36 7.57 9.01
C THR A 34 6.42 6.82 9.94
N PRO A 35 6.83 6.43 11.16
CA PRO A 35 5.92 5.82 12.14
C PRO A 35 4.63 6.63 12.39
N LYS A 36 4.66 7.96 12.25
CA LYS A 36 3.49 8.85 12.43
C LYS A 36 2.39 8.64 11.40
N ASN A 37 2.73 8.09 10.23
CA ASN A 37 1.78 7.75 9.19
C ASN A 37 0.94 6.51 9.54
N PHE A 38 1.36 5.72 10.53
CA PHE A 38 0.73 4.46 10.91
C PHE A 38 -0.06 4.63 12.22
N LYS A 39 -1.39 4.58 12.15
CA LYS A 39 -2.28 4.70 13.31
C LYS A 39 -2.91 3.35 13.63
N LEU A 40 -2.57 2.81 14.80
CA LEU A 40 -3.15 1.56 15.30
C LEU A 40 -4.57 1.81 15.81
N LYS A 41 -5.53 1.00 15.38
CA LYS A 41 -6.87 0.94 15.95
C LYS A 41 -6.95 -0.15 17.03
N ALA A 42 -7.89 0.02 17.95
CA ALA A 42 -8.15 -0.94 19.03
C ALA A 42 -8.61 -2.32 18.53
N ASP A 43 -9.21 -2.39 17.34
CA ASP A 43 -9.65 -3.63 16.69
C ASP A 43 -8.51 -4.38 15.98
N GLY A 44 -7.25 -3.95 16.16
CA GLY A 44 -6.07 -4.54 15.53
C GLY A 44 -5.86 -4.14 14.07
N ALA A 45 -6.73 -3.28 13.52
CA ALA A 45 -6.50 -2.70 12.19
C ALA A 45 -5.45 -1.59 12.24
N LEU A 46 -4.76 -1.39 11.13
CA LEU A 46 -3.79 -0.33 10.94
C LEU A 46 -4.29 0.65 9.90
N ILE A 47 -4.41 1.93 10.25
CA ILE A 47 -4.61 2.99 9.26
C ILE A 47 -3.23 3.48 8.81
N LEU A 48 -2.97 3.42 7.52
CA LEU A 48 -1.86 4.09 6.88
C LEU A 48 -2.36 5.39 6.24
N ASP A 49 -1.84 6.53 6.70
CA ASP A 49 -2.08 7.87 6.17
C ASP A 49 -0.92 8.27 5.24
N TRP A 50 -1.22 8.60 3.98
CA TRP A 50 -0.20 9.00 3.02
C TRP A 50 0.35 10.41 3.28
N SER A 51 -0.21 11.16 4.23
CA SER A 51 0.22 12.50 4.70
C SER A 51 0.33 13.62 3.64
N VAL A 52 0.24 13.34 2.34
CA VAL A 52 0.21 14.41 1.34
C VAL A 52 -1.00 15.29 1.62
N ALA A 53 -0.75 16.55 1.91
CA ALA A 53 -1.59 17.68 1.58
C ALA A 53 -0.62 18.72 1.00
N PRO A 54 -0.80 19.20 -0.25
CA PRO A 54 -0.07 20.37 -0.69
C PRO A 54 -0.48 21.57 0.18
N GLU A 55 0.43 22.51 0.36
CA GLU A 55 0.31 23.75 1.15
C GLU A 55 -0.85 24.68 0.70
N THR A 56 -1.54 24.33 -0.39
CA THR A 56 -2.75 24.97 -0.93
C THR A 56 -4.03 24.18 -0.65
N ALA A 57 -4.08 23.43 0.46
CA ALA A 57 -5.19 22.58 0.90
C ALA A 57 -6.53 23.32 1.09
N ARG A 58 -7.20 23.66 -0.01
CA ARG A 58 -8.65 23.84 -0.08
C ARG A 58 -9.23 22.75 -0.97
N ALA A 59 -10.01 21.88 -0.33
CA ALA A 59 -11.18 21.19 -0.87
C ALA A 59 -11.11 20.80 -2.37
N ASP A 60 -10.31 19.80 -2.71
CA ASP A 60 -10.52 19.05 -3.95
C ASP A 60 -11.45 17.84 -3.65
N PRO A 61 -12.70 17.84 -4.13
CA PRO A 61 -13.66 16.75 -3.90
C PRO A 61 -13.32 15.47 -4.65
N HIS A 62 -12.44 15.51 -5.67
CA HIS A 62 -12.10 14.35 -6.50
C HIS A 62 -10.82 13.62 -6.03
N ARG A 63 -10.40 13.87 -4.80
CA ARG A 63 -9.11 13.41 -4.28
C ARG A 63 -9.12 11.92 -3.96
N ALA A 64 -8.11 11.21 -4.45
CA ALA A 64 -7.75 9.86 -4.06
C ALA A 64 -7.72 9.66 -2.52
N SER A 65 -8.17 8.49 -2.04
CA SER A 65 -8.25 8.17 -0.61
C SER A 65 -6.93 8.44 0.12
N ARG A 66 -6.97 9.40 1.06
CA ARG A 66 -5.80 9.87 1.83
C ARG A 66 -5.25 8.79 2.77
N SER A 67 -6.09 7.85 3.18
CA SER A 67 -5.73 6.81 4.11
C SER A 67 -6.32 5.46 3.73
N VAL A 68 -5.60 4.40 4.09
CA VAL A 68 -5.98 3.02 3.85
C VAL A 68 -5.99 2.24 5.14
N VAL A 69 -7.01 1.42 5.35
CA VAL A 69 -7.11 0.47 6.45
C VAL A 69 -6.55 -0.86 5.99
N ILE A 70 -5.61 -1.38 6.77
CA ILE A 70 -4.97 -2.68 6.62
C ILE A 70 -5.42 -3.54 7.80
N ARG A 71 -5.78 -4.79 7.53
CA ARG A 71 -6.25 -5.74 8.54
C ARG A 71 -5.49 -7.07 8.42
N GLY A 72 -5.69 -7.94 9.40
CA GLY A 72 -5.11 -9.29 9.42
C GLY A 72 -3.58 -9.29 9.57
N GLN A 73 -2.93 -10.32 9.02
CA GLN A 73 -1.49 -10.53 9.17
C GLN A 73 -0.66 -9.35 8.64
N ASP A 74 -1.09 -8.74 7.53
CA ASP A 74 -0.42 -7.59 6.93
C ASP A 74 -0.40 -6.38 7.89
N ALA A 75 -1.45 -6.21 8.71
CA ALA A 75 -1.48 -5.19 9.76
C ALA A 75 -0.51 -5.54 10.90
N LEU A 76 -0.54 -6.78 11.39
CA LEU A 76 0.34 -7.24 12.48
C LEU A 76 1.83 -7.11 12.12
N ASP A 77 2.19 -7.50 10.91
CA ASP A 77 3.56 -7.43 10.40
C ASP A 77 4.02 -5.97 10.25
N THR A 78 3.13 -5.10 9.77
CA THR A 78 3.42 -3.67 9.64
C THR A 78 3.54 -3.00 11.01
N ILE A 79 2.68 -3.34 11.98
CA ILE A 79 2.79 -2.88 13.37
C ILE A 79 4.13 -3.30 13.98
N LYS A 80 4.54 -4.56 13.76
CA LYS A 80 5.83 -5.07 14.21
C LYS A 80 6.98 -4.29 13.59
N LEU A 81 6.91 -3.99 12.28
CA LEU A 81 7.89 -3.13 11.61
C LEU A 81 7.96 -1.74 12.28
N CYS A 82 6.83 -1.06 12.44
CA CYS A 82 6.76 0.29 13.03
C CYS A 82 7.37 0.35 14.43
N ARG A 83 7.19 -0.68 15.27
CA ARG A 83 7.78 -0.73 16.62
C ARG A 83 9.32 -0.78 16.62
N THR A 84 9.94 -1.15 15.50
CA THR A 84 11.40 -1.19 15.35
C THR A 84 12.00 0.10 14.82
N LEU A 85 11.17 1.06 14.39
CA LEU A 85 11.59 2.30 13.77
C LEU A 85 11.66 3.43 14.80
N GLN A 86 12.68 4.29 14.71
CA GLN A 86 12.69 5.57 15.41
C GLN A 86 11.71 6.58 14.79
N GLU A 87 11.36 7.64 15.51
CA GLU A 87 10.27 8.58 15.17
C GLU A 87 10.33 9.17 13.74
N ASN A 88 11.52 9.25 13.14
CA ASN A 88 11.74 9.75 11.78
C ASN A 88 12.48 8.75 10.87
N GLU A 89 12.60 7.50 11.30
CA GLU A 89 13.26 6.46 10.52
C GLU A 89 12.37 6.01 9.36
N LYS A 90 12.97 5.86 8.18
CA LYS A 90 12.28 5.35 6.99
C LYS A 90 11.98 3.86 7.17
N PRO A 91 10.82 3.37 6.73
CA PRO A 91 10.49 1.94 6.79
C PRO A 91 11.45 1.05 6.00
N THR A 92 12.16 1.63 5.02
CA THR A 92 13.10 0.92 4.18
C THR A 92 14.18 1.83 3.62
N ASN A 93 15.35 1.26 3.37
CA ASN A 93 16.40 1.84 2.53
C ASN A 93 16.47 1.17 1.14
N LEU A 94 15.48 0.34 0.78
CA LEU A 94 15.40 -0.28 -0.54
C LEU A 94 15.33 0.79 -1.62
N THR A 95 16.31 0.77 -2.50
CA THR A 95 16.33 1.61 -3.69
C THR A 95 15.49 0.98 -4.80
N THR A 96 14.95 1.82 -5.69
CA THR A 96 14.27 1.38 -6.92
C THR A 96 15.14 0.37 -7.69
N ALA A 97 16.43 0.64 -7.84
CA ALA A 97 17.37 -0.22 -8.56
C ALA A 97 17.52 -1.61 -7.92
N GLN A 98 17.55 -1.72 -6.59
CA GLN A 98 17.61 -3.02 -5.89
C GLN A 98 16.34 -3.84 -6.09
N VAL A 99 15.20 -3.17 -6.26
CA VAL A 99 13.94 -3.85 -6.52
C VAL A 99 13.79 -4.23 -7.98
N GLU A 100 14.17 -3.35 -8.90
CA GLU A 100 14.20 -3.67 -10.33
C GLU A 100 15.16 -4.81 -10.65
N ARG A 101 16.34 -4.85 -10.02
CA ARG A 101 17.26 -5.99 -10.14
C ARG A 101 16.61 -7.30 -9.69
N ALA A 102 15.82 -7.27 -8.62
CA ALA A 102 15.10 -8.45 -8.16
C ALA A 102 13.89 -8.77 -9.05
N LEU A 103 13.34 -7.81 -9.77
CA LEU A 103 12.23 -8.01 -10.70
C LEU A 103 12.68 -8.39 -12.12
N ALA A 104 13.97 -8.20 -12.44
CA ALA A 104 14.56 -8.49 -13.74
C ALA A 104 14.27 -9.91 -14.28
N PRO A 105 14.23 -10.99 -13.47
CA PRO A 105 13.84 -12.32 -13.96
C PRO A 105 12.43 -12.39 -14.58
N TRP A 106 11.59 -11.40 -14.32
CA TRP A 106 10.20 -11.31 -14.78
C TRP A 106 9.96 -10.13 -15.74
N ASP A 107 11.03 -9.50 -16.26
CA ASP A 107 10.95 -8.32 -17.14
C ASP A 107 10.03 -7.21 -16.57
N ALA A 108 10.16 -6.97 -15.25
CA ALA A 108 9.31 -6.05 -14.50
C ALA A 108 10.11 -4.92 -13.85
N THR A 109 9.48 -3.75 -13.72
CA THR A 109 10.05 -2.56 -13.07
C THR A 109 9.41 -2.31 -11.72
N ALA A 110 9.95 -1.39 -10.92
CA ALA A 110 9.34 -1.03 -9.63
C ALA A 110 7.89 -0.53 -9.81
N HIS A 111 7.60 0.12 -10.94
CA HIS A 111 6.26 0.59 -11.26
C HIS A 111 5.29 -0.55 -11.64
N SER A 112 5.81 -1.72 -12.05
CA SER A 112 5.02 -2.93 -12.26
C SER A 112 4.39 -3.47 -10.97
N ILE A 113 4.91 -3.13 -9.79
CA ILE A 113 4.30 -3.52 -8.50
C ILE A 113 2.90 -2.92 -8.37
N LYS A 114 2.77 -1.60 -8.57
CA LYS A 114 1.49 -0.89 -8.52
C LYS A 114 0.51 -1.43 -9.57
N ARG A 115 0.93 -1.52 -10.83
CA ARG A 115 0.06 -2.05 -11.91
C ARG A 115 -0.35 -3.50 -11.66
N GLY A 116 0.58 -4.33 -11.18
CA GLY A 116 0.34 -5.72 -10.84
C GLY A 116 -0.66 -5.87 -9.70
N ALA A 117 -0.55 -5.04 -8.65
CA ALA A 117 -1.47 -5.05 -7.53
C ALA A 117 -2.90 -4.72 -7.97
N LEU A 118 -3.07 -3.71 -8.82
CA LEU A 118 -4.37 -3.34 -9.38
C LEU A 118 -4.95 -4.45 -10.26
N ARG A 119 -4.13 -5.05 -11.14
CA ARG A 119 -4.54 -6.22 -11.95
C ARG A 119 -4.95 -7.41 -11.08
N HIS A 120 -4.29 -7.60 -9.93
CA HIS A 120 -4.64 -8.66 -8.98
C HIS A 120 -5.93 -8.35 -8.20
N ALA A 121 -6.19 -7.08 -7.89
CA ALA A 121 -7.38 -6.65 -7.19
C ALA A 121 -8.65 -6.73 -8.07
N ALA A 122 -8.54 -6.49 -9.38
CA ALA A 122 -9.67 -6.49 -10.30
C ALA A 122 -10.55 -7.77 -10.24
N PRO A 123 -10.01 -8.99 -10.39
CA PRO A 123 -10.83 -10.21 -10.32
C PRO A 123 -11.41 -10.45 -8.92
N ILE A 124 -10.78 -9.94 -7.86
CA ILE A 124 -11.30 -10.05 -6.49
C ILE A 124 -12.54 -9.15 -6.34
N VAL A 125 -12.46 -7.91 -6.83
CA VAL A 125 -13.59 -6.99 -6.83
C VAL A 125 -14.78 -7.58 -7.57
N GLU A 126 -14.54 -8.21 -8.73
CA GLU A 126 -15.57 -8.92 -9.47
C GLU A 126 -16.13 -10.14 -8.71
N THR A 127 -15.24 -11.02 -8.23
CA THR A 127 -15.63 -12.28 -7.55
C THR A 127 -16.51 -12.03 -6.32
N TYR A 128 -16.20 -10.99 -5.55
CA TYR A 128 -16.93 -10.65 -4.32
C TYR A 128 -17.99 -9.57 -4.52
N ASN A 129 -18.29 -9.20 -5.78
CA ASN A 129 -19.23 -8.14 -6.13
C ASN A 129 -19.03 -6.85 -5.32
N LEU A 130 -17.76 -6.48 -5.13
CA LEU A 130 -17.38 -5.25 -4.44
C LEU A 130 -17.63 -4.06 -5.35
N ASN A 131 -17.73 -2.88 -4.77
CA ASN A 131 -17.87 -1.65 -5.54
C ASN A 131 -16.66 -1.49 -6.49
N PRO A 132 -16.84 -1.37 -7.82
CA PRO A 132 -15.72 -1.23 -8.76
C PRO A 132 -14.85 0.01 -8.53
N HIS A 133 -15.38 1.08 -7.92
CA HIS A 133 -14.62 2.28 -7.53
C HIS A 133 -13.50 1.97 -6.52
N VAL A 134 -13.55 0.81 -5.86
CA VAL A 134 -12.48 0.30 -4.98
C VAL A 134 -11.13 0.23 -5.72
N ILE A 135 -11.13 -0.08 -7.01
CA ILE A 135 -9.89 -0.10 -7.83
C ILE A 135 -9.36 1.31 -8.07
N SER A 136 -10.24 2.28 -8.40
CA SER A 136 -9.86 3.69 -8.57
C SER A 136 -9.27 4.27 -7.29
N GLN A 137 -9.91 3.99 -6.15
CA GLN A 137 -9.48 4.39 -4.81
C GLN A 137 -8.13 3.78 -4.44
N LEU A 138 -7.93 2.48 -4.70
CA LEU A 138 -6.67 1.78 -4.46
C LEU A 138 -5.55 2.29 -5.37
N ALA A 139 -5.87 2.60 -6.63
CA ALA A 139 -4.90 3.17 -7.57
C ALA A 139 -4.48 4.60 -7.21
N LYS A 140 -5.18 5.20 -6.24
CA LYS A 140 -5.04 6.59 -5.83
C LYS A 140 -5.23 7.53 -7.03
N HIS A 141 -6.09 7.15 -7.97
CA HIS A 141 -6.46 8.00 -9.09
C HIS A 141 -7.66 8.87 -8.70
N VAL A 142 -7.72 10.06 -9.29
CA VAL A 142 -8.91 10.90 -9.29
C VAL A 142 -9.95 10.19 -10.14
N ASP A 143 -11.04 9.73 -9.52
CA ASP A 143 -12.23 9.28 -10.24
C ASP A 143 -13.13 10.51 -10.47
N PRO A 144 -13.46 10.86 -11.73
CA PRO A 144 -14.34 11.99 -12.02
C PRO A 144 -15.76 11.83 -11.43
N PHE A 145 -16.13 10.63 -10.97
CA PHE A 145 -17.43 10.33 -10.36
C PHE A 145 -17.37 10.09 -8.84
N ASP A 146 -16.19 10.15 -8.19
CA ASP A 146 -16.08 9.93 -6.75
C ASP A 146 -16.54 11.16 -5.95
N LEU A 147 -17.33 10.91 -4.89
CA LEU A 147 -17.53 11.83 -3.78
C LEU A 147 -16.34 11.73 -2.81
N PRO A 148 -15.96 12.82 -2.10
CA PRO A 148 -14.77 12.84 -1.27
C PRO A 148 -14.83 11.77 -0.17
N ARG A 149 -13.92 10.78 -0.25
CA ARG A 149 -13.80 9.71 0.75
C ARG A 149 -12.44 9.75 1.44
N ILE A 150 -12.48 9.83 2.77
CA ILE A 150 -11.28 10.01 3.60
C ILE A 150 -10.59 8.67 3.92
N LEU A 151 -11.32 7.55 3.81
CA LEU A 151 -10.90 6.22 4.28
C LEU A 151 -11.34 5.10 3.33
N PHE A 152 -10.40 4.21 3.02
CA PHE A 152 -10.58 3.00 2.22
C PHE A 152 -10.22 1.74 3.02
N ASP A 153 -10.99 0.65 2.95
CA ASP A 153 -10.74 -0.59 3.69
C ASP A 153 -10.28 -1.71 2.75
N ILE A 154 -9.08 -2.27 2.99
CA ILE A 154 -8.58 -3.44 2.26
C ILE A 154 -9.05 -4.69 3.02
N TYR A 155 -10.29 -5.11 2.75
CA TYR A 155 -10.74 -6.45 3.10
C TYR A 155 -10.91 -7.27 1.81
N GLY A 156 -10.34 -8.48 1.76
CA GLY A 156 -10.58 -9.43 0.67
C GLY A 156 -9.62 -9.40 -0.53
N ILE A 157 -8.74 -8.41 -0.67
CA ILE A 157 -7.73 -8.36 -1.77
C ILE A 157 -6.56 -9.34 -1.55
N THR A 158 -6.51 -9.97 -0.39
CA THR A 158 -5.54 -11.01 -0.06
C THR A 158 -6.28 -12.34 0.07
N PRO A 159 -6.21 -13.22 -0.97
CA PRO A 159 -6.64 -14.58 -0.76
C PRO A 159 -5.75 -15.19 0.32
N HIS A 160 -6.37 -15.77 1.35
CA HIS A 160 -5.69 -16.68 2.25
C HIS A 160 -5.19 -17.86 1.41
N CYS A 161 -3.89 -17.87 1.14
CA CYS A 161 -3.14 -19.04 0.68
C CYS A 161 -2.03 -19.30 1.68
#